data_AF-A0A418NQG7-F1
#
_entry.id   AF-A0A418NQG7-F1
#
_cell.length_a   1.000
_cell.length_b   1.000
_cell.length_c   1.000
_cell.angle_alpha   90.00
_cell.angle_beta   90.00
_cell.angle_gamma   90.00
#
_symmetry.space_group_name_H-M   'P 1'
#
loop_
_entity.id
_entity.type
_entity.pdbx_description
1 polymer ?
#
loop_
_entity_poly.entity_id
_entity_poly.type
_entity_poly.pdbx_seq_one_letter_code
_entity_poly.pdbx_strand_id
1 'polypeptide(L)'
;MADESAIDSGSPDILAAEYALGVLEGEELATAQRLFLSDREFAERVDWWRLRLACMAEEAGEFEPSAAVWPAIKRKIEALAEPSRGAVEAIPEPARRGFSGWALGAGMGAAAAAAVALTLLVVPTTTNSPVAPVETAAPVSGERLIAQLQSEDGELSLSGLVDPRAGQIAVSLNGFDPAEGQATELWVVPDGGAPQSLGLIPAGGTFERELTEAERASLVEGASLAVTYEDASTAPHAAPGSDILVIGGLTRI
;
A
#
# COMPACT_ATOMS: atom_id res chain seq x y z
N MET A 1 -44.22 -2.30 21.39
CA MET A 1 -44.32 -1.10 20.55
C MET A 1 -42.95 -0.96 19.92
N ALA A 2 -42.76 -1.57 18.74
CA ALA A 2 -41.50 -1.45 18.01
C ALA A 2 -41.52 -0.09 17.33
N ASP A 3 -40.54 0.74 17.63
CA ASP A 3 -40.34 2.03 16.99
C ASP A 3 -39.81 1.75 15.58
N GLU A 4 -40.68 1.92 14.59
CA GLU A 4 -40.35 1.83 13.17
C GLU A 4 -39.67 3.15 12.78
N SER A 5 -38.48 3.38 13.33
CA SER A 5 -37.58 4.41 12.82
C SER A 5 -37.25 4.01 11.39
N ALA A 6 -37.85 4.70 10.43
CA ALA A 6 -37.55 4.55 9.03
C ALA A 6 -36.03 4.57 8.87
N ILE A 7 -35.49 3.45 8.37
CA ILE A 7 -34.10 3.31 8.00
C ILE A 7 -33.83 4.42 6.96
N ASP A 8 -33.28 5.54 7.41
CA ASP A 8 -32.96 6.68 6.55
C ASP A 8 -31.85 6.24 5.60
N SER A 9 -32.22 5.91 4.36
CA SER A 9 -31.29 5.48 3.32
C SER A 9 -30.21 6.51 3.01
N GLY A 10 -30.38 7.77 3.45
CA GLY A 10 -29.36 8.81 3.38
C GLY A 10 -28.40 8.86 4.57
N SER A 11 -28.59 8.00 5.58
CA SER A 11 -27.70 7.93 6.74
C SER A 11 -26.30 7.50 6.29
N PRO A 12 -25.25 8.17 6.77
CA PRO A 12 -23.88 7.82 6.41
C PRO A 12 -23.49 6.39 6.86
N ASP A 13 -24.20 5.81 7.83
CA ASP A 13 -24.03 4.42 8.25
C ASP A 13 -24.56 3.42 7.21
N ILE A 14 -25.65 3.78 6.52
CA ILE A 14 -26.25 2.94 5.47
C ILE A 14 -25.44 3.04 4.20
N LEU A 15 -25.03 4.26 3.81
CA LEU A 15 -24.14 4.44 2.68
C LEU A 15 -22.83 3.66 2.85
N ALA A 16 -22.28 3.62 4.08
CA ALA A 16 -21.13 2.79 4.40
C ALA A 16 -21.42 1.28 4.27
N ALA A 17 -22.60 0.83 4.67
CA ALA A 17 -23.04 -0.56 4.53
C ALA A 17 -23.20 -0.97 3.04
N GLU A 18 -23.85 -0.13 2.25
CA GLU A 18 -24.07 -0.34 0.81
C GLU A 18 -22.75 -0.33 0.03
N TYR A 19 -21.85 0.58 0.41
CA TYR A 19 -20.49 0.59 -0.14
C TYR A 19 -19.71 -0.66 0.25
N ALA A 20 -19.82 -1.13 1.51
CA ALA A 20 -19.18 -2.37 1.96
C ALA A 20 -19.72 -3.62 1.24
N LEU A 21 -21.01 -3.66 0.94
CA LEU A 21 -21.65 -4.72 0.16
C LEU A 21 -21.38 -4.63 -1.35
N GLY A 22 -20.86 -3.49 -1.83
CA GLY A 22 -20.58 -3.26 -3.24
C GLY A 22 -21.83 -3.11 -4.11
N VAL A 23 -22.94 -2.62 -3.54
CA VAL A 23 -24.23 -2.46 -4.27
C VAL A 23 -24.44 -1.06 -4.86
N LEU A 24 -23.53 -0.13 -4.57
CA LEU A 24 -23.58 1.24 -5.09
C LEU A 24 -23.11 1.32 -6.55
N GLU A 25 -23.78 2.14 -7.34
CA GLU A 25 -23.44 2.40 -8.74
C GLU A 25 -23.37 3.91 -9.04
N GLY A 26 -22.79 4.28 -10.18
CA GLY A 26 -22.83 5.66 -10.69
C GLY A 26 -22.28 6.72 -9.73
N GLU A 27 -23.08 7.77 -9.49
CA GLU A 27 -22.70 8.92 -8.67
C GLU A 27 -22.57 8.57 -7.18
N GLU A 28 -23.41 7.66 -6.68
CA GLU A 28 -23.40 7.24 -5.29
C GLU A 28 -22.11 6.48 -4.96
N LEU A 29 -21.68 5.58 -5.87
CA LEU A 29 -20.39 4.90 -5.76
C LEU A 29 -19.23 5.90 -5.76
N ALA A 30 -19.23 6.85 -6.69
CA ALA A 30 -18.19 7.86 -6.77
C ALA A 30 -18.14 8.74 -5.50
N THR A 31 -19.29 9.02 -4.90
CA THR A 31 -19.40 9.78 -3.65
C THR A 31 -18.87 8.98 -2.47
N ALA A 32 -19.28 7.73 -2.32
CA ALA A 32 -18.78 6.84 -1.28
C ALA A 32 -17.27 6.61 -1.40
N GLN A 33 -16.72 6.48 -2.61
CA GLN A 33 -15.27 6.38 -2.84
C GLN A 33 -14.52 7.63 -2.40
N ARG A 34 -15.03 8.83 -2.71
CA ARG A 34 -14.42 10.08 -2.24
C ARG A 34 -14.45 10.15 -0.73
N LEU A 35 -15.60 9.88 -0.11
CA LEU A 35 -15.75 9.88 1.34
C LEU A 35 -14.81 8.86 1.99
N PHE A 36 -14.69 7.65 1.45
CA PHE A 36 -13.76 6.64 1.96
C PHE A 36 -12.30 7.10 1.94
N LEU A 37 -11.90 7.90 0.95
CA LEU A 37 -10.53 8.42 0.84
C LEU A 37 -10.30 9.70 1.65
N SER A 38 -11.33 10.51 1.90
CA SER A 38 -11.20 11.84 2.52
C SER A 38 -11.70 11.93 3.97
N ASP A 39 -12.59 11.02 4.38
CA ASP A 39 -13.26 11.02 5.68
C ASP A 39 -12.95 9.72 6.45
N ARG A 40 -12.19 9.88 7.53
CA ARG A 40 -11.78 8.77 8.40
C ARG A 40 -12.97 8.10 9.08
N GLU A 41 -13.96 8.85 9.53
CA GLU A 41 -15.13 8.30 10.25
C GLU A 41 -15.98 7.45 9.30
N PHE A 42 -16.10 7.87 8.05
CA PHE A 42 -16.73 7.05 7.01
C PHE A 42 -15.95 5.76 6.73
N ALA A 43 -14.62 5.84 6.60
CA ALA A 43 -13.77 4.67 6.39
C ALA A 43 -13.88 3.64 7.55
N GLU A 44 -13.86 4.11 8.80
CA GLU A 44 -14.02 3.24 9.98
C GLU A 44 -15.37 2.52 9.99
N ARG A 45 -16.45 3.17 9.54
CA ARG A 45 -17.77 2.53 9.41
C ARG A 45 -17.82 1.49 8.31
N VAL A 46 -17.19 1.75 7.18
CA VAL A 46 -17.06 0.77 6.08
C VAL A 46 -16.31 -0.47 6.57
N ASP A 47 -15.22 -0.30 7.31
CA ASP A 47 -14.44 -1.41 7.86
C ASP A 47 -15.20 -2.19 8.93
N TRP A 48 -15.96 -1.50 9.79
CA TRP A 48 -16.87 -2.15 10.74
C TRP A 48 -17.90 -3.05 10.02
N TRP A 49 -18.52 -2.54 8.95
CA TRP A 49 -19.46 -3.31 8.16
C TRP A 49 -18.79 -4.50 7.45
N ARG A 50 -17.62 -4.30 6.86
CA ARG A 50 -16.84 -5.38 6.23
C ARG A 50 -16.52 -6.50 7.21
N LEU A 51 -16.05 -6.17 8.42
CA LEU A 51 -15.75 -7.16 9.45
C LEU A 51 -17.02 -7.93 9.87
N ARG A 52 -18.12 -7.22 10.08
CA ARG A 52 -19.40 -7.82 10.45
C ARG A 52 -19.92 -8.78 9.38
N LEU A 53 -19.82 -8.40 8.10
CA LEU A 53 -20.24 -9.22 6.97
C LEU A 53 -19.29 -10.39 6.73
N ALA A 54 -17.98 -10.21 6.95
CA ALA A 54 -17.00 -11.29 6.87
C ALA A 54 -17.32 -12.41 7.86
N CYS A 55 -17.66 -12.07 9.11
CA CYS A 55 -18.07 -13.07 10.11
C CYS A 55 -19.31 -13.89 9.66
N MET A 56 -20.25 -13.27 8.94
CA MET A 56 -21.41 -13.99 8.38
C MET A 56 -21.02 -14.83 7.17
N ALA A 57 -20.05 -14.38 6.37
CA ALA A 57 -19.57 -15.12 5.21
C ALA A 57 -18.85 -16.42 5.59
N GLU A 58 -18.17 -16.46 6.75
CA GLU A 58 -17.56 -17.69 7.29
C GLU A 58 -18.59 -18.81 7.53
N GLU A 59 -19.85 -18.48 7.82
CA GLU A 59 -20.92 -19.48 8.00
C GLU A 59 -21.40 -20.10 6.68
N ALA A 60 -21.08 -19.49 5.53
CA ALA A 60 -21.56 -19.96 4.23
C ALA A 60 -20.95 -21.29 3.79
N GLY A 61 -19.84 -21.71 4.40
CA GLY A 61 -19.13 -22.96 4.10
C GLY A 61 -18.27 -22.89 2.83
N GLU A 62 -17.54 -23.98 2.57
CA GLU A 62 -16.65 -24.08 1.41
C GLU A 62 -17.41 -24.52 0.14
N PHE A 63 -17.17 -23.81 -0.97
CA PHE A 63 -17.67 -24.18 -2.28
C PHE A 63 -16.51 -24.33 -3.25
N GLU A 64 -16.34 -25.54 -3.82
CA GLU A 64 -15.28 -25.78 -4.79
C GLU A 64 -15.57 -25.02 -6.10
N PRO A 65 -14.72 -24.06 -6.50
CA PRO A 65 -14.87 -23.40 -7.79
C PRO A 65 -14.55 -24.38 -8.92
N SER A 66 -15.06 -24.12 -10.13
CA SER A 66 -14.69 -24.96 -11.28
C SER A 66 -13.17 -24.92 -11.52
N ALA A 67 -12.59 -26.03 -11.98
CA ALA A 67 -11.15 -26.15 -12.25
C ALA A 67 -10.59 -25.13 -13.25
N ALA A 68 -11.46 -24.44 -14.00
CA ALA A 68 -11.08 -23.39 -14.95
C ALA A 68 -10.84 -22.01 -14.29
N VAL A 69 -11.33 -21.78 -13.06
CA VAL A 69 -11.29 -20.47 -12.39
C VAL A 69 -9.85 -20.05 -12.09
N TRP A 70 -9.06 -20.94 -11.48
CA TRP A 70 -7.68 -20.63 -11.11
C TRP A 70 -6.79 -20.30 -12.33
N PRO A 71 -6.79 -21.11 -13.41
CA PRO A 71 -6.10 -20.74 -14.65
C PRO A 71 -6.56 -19.42 -15.27
N ALA A 72 -7.85 -19.06 -15.15
CA ALA A 72 -8.37 -17.80 -15.68
C ALA A 72 -7.88 -16.58 -14.85
N ILE A 73 -7.86 -16.70 -13.52
CA ILE A 73 -7.31 -15.67 -12.63
C ILE A 73 -5.83 -15.45 -12.93
N LYS A 74 -5.04 -16.53 -13.01
CA LYS A 74 -3.61 -16.46 -13.31
C LYS A 74 -3.34 -15.69 -14.60
N ARG A 75 -4.04 -16.05 -15.68
CA ARG A 75 -3.91 -15.40 -16.99
C ARG A 75 -4.26 -13.91 -16.94
N LYS A 76 -5.26 -13.51 -16.14
CA LYS A 76 -5.67 -12.11 -16.00
C LYS A 76 -4.62 -11.30 -15.24
N ILE A 77 -4.02 -11.87 -14.19
CA ILE A 77 -2.92 -11.24 -13.45
C ILE A 77 -1.68 -11.09 -14.34
N GLU A 78 -1.30 -12.15 -15.06
CA GLU A 78 -0.18 -12.11 -16.02
C GLU A 78 -0.41 -11.04 -17.09
N ALA A 79 -1.62 -10.92 -17.63
CA ALA A 79 -1.97 -9.88 -18.61
C ALA A 79 -1.89 -8.44 -18.06
N LEU A 80 -2.02 -8.24 -16.76
CA LEU A 80 -1.83 -6.94 -16.11
C LEU A 80 -0.35 -6.65 -15.80
N ALA A 81 0.45 -7.71 -15.60
CA ALA A 81 1.87 -7.63 -15.29
C ALA A 81 2.77 -7.50 -16.53
N GLU A 82 2.29 -7.94 -17.70
CA GLU A 82 2.97 -7.66 -18.96
C GLU A 82 2.95 -6.15 -19.21
N PRO A 83 4.11 -5.46 -19.27
CA PRO A 83 4.14 -4.09 -19.73
C PRO A 83 3.49 -4.12 -21.10
N SER A 84 2.51 -3.26 -21.33
CA SER A 84 1.88 -3.11 -22.64
C SER A 84 3.00 -2.87 -23.64
N ARG A 85 3.52 -3.93 -24.28
CA ARG A 85 4.34 -3.81 -25.47
C ARG A 85 3.44 -3.02 -26.37
N GLY A 86 3.84 -1.79 -26.64
CA GLY A 86 3.13 -0.88 -27.51
C GLY A 86 3.00 -1.50 -28.89
N ALA A 87 2.04 -2.39 -29.06
CA ALA A 87 1.30 -2.50 -30.28
C ALA A 87 0.42 -1.25 -30.27
N VAL A 88 1.01 -0.15 -30.73
CA VAL A 88 0.27 0.79 -31.55
C VAL A 88 -0.25 -0.08 -32.70
N GLU A 89 -1.42 -0.67 -32.50
CA GLU A 89 -2.18 -1.27 -33.57
C GLU A 89 -2.40 -0.13 -34.55
N ALA A 90 -1.66 -0.17 -35.66
CA ALA A 90 -1.71 0.86 -36.67
C ALA A 90 -3.16 1.04 -37.06
N ILE A 91 -3.72 2.21 -36.74
CA ILE A 91 -5.05 2.63 -37.17
C ILE A 91 -5.09 2.36 -38.68
N PRO A 92 -5.97 1.46 -39.19
CA PRO A 92 -6.09 1.26 -40.62
C PRO A 92 -6.46 2.61 -41.23
N GLU A 93 -5.64 3.09 -42.17
CA GLU A 93 -5.94 4.28 -42.96
C GLU A 93 -7.38 4.21 -43.47
N PRO A 94 -8.25 5.17 -43.14
CA PRO A 94 -9.61 5.18 -43.65
C PRO A 94 -9.54 5.36 -45.17
N ALA A 95 -9.88 4.29 -45.90
CA ALA A 95 -10.06 4.31 -47.34
C ALA A 95 -10.93 5.51 -47.74
N ARG A 96 -10.36 6.37 -48.58
CA ARG A 96 -11.00 7.58 -49.11
C ARG A 96 -12.30 7.22 -49.83
N ARG A 97 -13.42 7.26 -49.12
CA ARG A 97 -14.76 7.13 -49.69
C ARG A 97 -15.34 8.52 -49.87
N GLY A 98 -15.70 8.83 -51.11
CA GLY A 98 -15.99 10.19 -51.60
C GLY A 98 -17.00 10.97 -50.77
N PHE A 99 -16.71 12.26 -50.62
CA PHE A 99 -17.59 13.26 -50.02
C PHE A 99 -18.90 13.37 -50.82
N SER A 100 -20.03 13.04 -50.18
CA SER A 100 -21.37 13.47 -50.57
C SER A 100 -21.72 14.73 -49.78
N GLY A 101 -22.01 15.83 -50.49
CA GLY A 101 -22.11 17.19 -49.97
C GLY A 101 -23.39 17.53 -49.18
N TRP A 102 -23.64 16.84 -48.07
CA TRP A 102 -24.80 17.14 -47.19
C TRP A 102 -24.46 17.38 -45.70
N ALA A 103 -23.20 17.66 -45.36
CA ALA A 103 -22.79 17.94 -43.98
C ALA A 103 -22.15 19.33 -43.78
N LEU A 104 -22.54 20.32 -44.58
CA LEU A 104 -22.27 21.73 -44.32
C LEU A 104 -23.38 22.30 -43.42
N GLY A 105 -23.31 22.01 -42.12
CA GLY A 105 -24.34 22.52 -41.20
C GLY A 105 -24.31 22.02 -39.75
N ALA A 106 -23.14 21.79 -39.14
CA ALA A 106 -23.05 21.65 -37.66
C ALA A 106 -21.64 21.92 -37.10
N GLY A 107 -20.84 22.74 -37.81
CA GLY A 107 -19.44 23.04 -37.46
C GLY A 107 -19.23 24.27 -36.57
N MET A 108 -20.26 24.74 -35.85
CA MET A 108 -20.15 25.89 -34.93
C MET A 108 -20.81 25.57 -33.58
N GLY A 109 -20.18 24.66 -32.83
CA GLY A 109 -20.51 24.37 -31.44
C GLY A 109 -19.35 23.80 -30.62
N ALA A 110 -18.22 23.49 -31.27
CA ALA A 110 -17.09 22.78 -30.69
C ALA A 110 -15.87 23.67 -30.37
N ALA A 111 -16.08 24.98 -30.18
CA ALA A 111 -15.01 25.93 -29.82
C ALA A 111 -15.23 26.65 -28.48
N ALA A 112 -16.22 26.23 -27.68
CA ALA A 112 -16.44 26.73 -26.32
C ALA A 112 -16.20 25.69 -25.20
N ALA A 113 -15.96 24.42 -25.54
CA ALA A 113 -15.74 23.35 -24.56
C ALA A 113 -14.27 23.10 -24.21
N ALA A 114 -13.31 23.64 -24.96
CA ALA A 114 -11.88 23.47 -24.71
C ALA A 114 -11.28 24.50 -23.73
N ALA A 115 -12.04 25.53 -23.33
CA ALA A 115 -11.57 26.57 -22.42
C ALA A 115 -12.01 26.37 -20.95
N VAL A 116 -12.91 25.43 -20.67
CA VAL A 116 -13.35 25.10 -19.28
C VAL A 116 -12.56 23.92 -18.70
N ALA A 117 -11.92 23.11 -19.54
CA ALA A 117 -11.13 21.95 -19.11
C ALA A 117 -9.72 22.30 -18.58
N LEU A 118 -9.27 23.56 -18.70
CA LEU A 118 -7.96 24.00 -18.21
C LEU A 118 -8.01 24.94 -17.00
N THR A 119 -9.20 25.26 -16.47
CA THR A 119 -9.38 26.20 -15.34
C THR A 119 -9.64 25.54 -13.99
N LEU A 120 -9.67 24.21 -13.90
CA LEU A 120 -9.82 23.50 -12.61
C LEU A 120 -8.48 23.08 -11.96
N LEU A 121 -7.35 23.44 -12.57
CA LEU A 121 -6.01 23.24 -11.99
C LEU A 121 -5.50 24.48 -11.24
N VAL A 122 -6.34 25.14 -10.43
CA VAL A 122 -5.88 26.03 -9.34
C VAL A 122 -6.96 26.05 -8.26
N VAL A 123 -6.96 25.05 -7.37
CA VAL A 123 -7.62 25.21 -6.07
C VAL A 123 -6.59 25.85 -5.13
N PRO A 124 -6.86 27.04 -4.57
CA PRO A 124 -5.97 27.64 -3.59
C PRO A 124 -5.91 26.75 -2.36
N THR A 125 -4.70 26.47 -1.88
CA THR A 125 -4.43 25.82 -0.60
C THR A 125 -5.13 26.60 0.50
N THR A 126 -6.28 26.11 0.96
CA THR A 126 -6.86 26.55 2.21
C THR A 126 -5.94 26.06 3.32
N THR A 127 -5.24 27.02 3.93
CA THR A 127 -4.57 26.91 5.21
C THR A 127 -5.51 26.28 6.22
N ASN A 128 -5.30 24.99 6.53
CA ASN A 128 -5.86 24.40 7.74
C ASN A 128 -5.11 25.01 8.93
N SER A 129 -5.80 25.88 9.67
CA SER A 129 -5.42 26.18 11.05
C SER A 129 -5.40 24.89 11.86
N PRO A 130 -4.48 24.74 12.83
CA PRO A 130 -4.41 23.54 13.64
C PRO A 130 -5.65 23.50 14.52
N VAL A 131 -6.59 22.61 14.19
CA VAL A 131 -7.61 22.18 15.15
C VAL A 131 -6.86 21.40 16.22
N ALA A 132 -6.96 21.88 17.46
CA ALA A 132 -6.37 21.23 18.62
C ALA A 132 -6.77 19.73 18.64
N PRO A 133 -5.84 18.81 18.94
CA PRO A 133 -6.16 17.39 18.97
C PRO A 133 -7.30 17.15 19.97
N VAL A 134 -8.40 16.57 19.51
CA VAL A 134 -9.30 15.84 20.39
C VAL A 134 -8.50 14.63 20.86
N GLU A 135 -8.37 14.48 22.17
CA GLU A 135 -7.77 13.31 22.82
C GLU A 135 -8.63 12.07 22.53
N THR A 136 -8.54 11.53 21.30
CA THR A 136 -8.66 10.10 21.10
C THR A 136 -7.61 9.50 22.01
N ALA A 137 -7.99 8.60 22.91
CA ALA A 137 -7.04 7.88 23.76
C ALA A 137 -5.87 7.47 22.86
N ALA A 138 -4.71 8.12 23.08
CA ALA A 138 -3.53 7.85 22.28
C ALA A 138 -3.38 6.31 22.29
N PRO A 139 -3.21 5.62 21.15
CA PRO A 139 -2.62 4.30 21.23
C PRO A 139 -1.36 4.54 22.04
N VAL A 140 -1.31 3.96 23.25
CA VAL A 140 -0.28 4.24 24.27
C VAL A 140 1.02 4.41 23.51
N SER A 141 1.56 5.63 23.46
CA SER A 141 2.67 5.96 22.57
C SER A 141 3.83 5.04 22.94
N GLY A 142 3.89 3.92 22.24
CA GLY A 142 4.96 2.95 22.32
C GLY A 142 6.11 3.57 21.58
N GLU A 143 7.32 3.31 22.04
CA GLU A 143 8.55 3.76 21.41
C GLU A 143 8.69 3.03 20.07
N ARG A 144 7.90 3.43 19.07
CA ARG A 144 8.07 2.93 17.71
C ARG A 144 9.31 3.58 17.14
N LEU A 145 10.08 2.80 16.41
CA LEU A 145 11.30 3.26 15.76
C LEU A 145 11.13 3.12 14.25
N ILE A 146 11.68 4.08 13.53
CA ILE A 146 11.81 4.00 12.08
C ILE A 146 13.29 3.88 11.71
N ALA A 147 13.55 3.15 10.63
CA ALA A 147 14.85 3.04 10.00
C ALA A 147 14.71 3.43 8.52
N GLN A 148 15.63 4.23 8.00
CA GLN A 148 15.76 4.47 6.57
C GLN A 148 17.22 4.35 6.18
N LEU A 149 17.49 3.39 5.30
CA LEU A 149 18.81 2.98 4.86
C LEU A 149 18.84 3.09 3.34
N GLN A 150 19.89 3.70 2.80
CA GLN A 150 20.07 3.84 1.36
C GLN A 150 21.56 3.86 1.02
N SER A 151 21.95 3.21 -0.07
CA SER A 151 23.31 3.32 -0.62
C SER A 151 23.55 4.71 -1.22
N GLU A 152 24.81 5.10 -1.42
CA GLU A 152 25.15 6.44 -1.94
C GLU A 152 24.55 6.73 -3.34
N ASP A 153 24.43 5.69 -4.17
CA ASP A 153 23.83 5.74 -5.51
C ASP A 153 22.30 5.57 -5.50
N GLY A 154 21.72 5.19 -4.36
CA GLY A 154 20.29 4.94 -4.19
C GLY A 154 19.79 3.63 -4.80
N GLU A 155 20.67 2.77 -5.32
CA GLU A 155 20.27 1.49 -5.92
C GLU A 155 19.74 0.51 -4.87
N LEU A 156 20.32 0.52 -3.66
CA LEU A 156 19.90 -0.28 -2.53
C LEU A 156 19.16 0.60 -1.52
N SER A 157 17.98 0.15 -1.06
CA SER A 157 17.28 0.84 0.01
C SER A 157 16.48 -0.10 0.89
N LEU A 158 16.42 0.22 2.18
CA LEU A 158 15.57 -0.43 3.16
C LEU A 158 14.88 0.63 4.02
N SER A 159 13.56 0.50 4.17
CA SER A 159 12.77 1.29 5.11
C SER A 159 12.11 0.34 6.10
N GLY A 160 12.17 0.66 7.39
CA GLY A 160 11.69 -0.22 8.45
C GLY A 160 10.88 0.49 9.51
N LEU A 161 9.87 -0.20 10.04
CA LEU A 161 9.17 0.12 11.27
C LEU A 161 9.45 -0.98 12.30
N VAL A 162 9.84 -0.57 13.50
CA VAL A 162 10.03 -1.45 14.64
C VAL A 162 9.05 -1.03 15.73
N ASP A 163 8.29 -1.99 16.24
CA ASP A 163 7.50 -1.83 17.45
C ASP A 163 8.07 -2.76 18.54
N PRO A 164 9.02 -2.29 19.37
CA PRO A 164 9.63 -3.09 20.41
C PRO A 164 8.61 -3.59 21.45
N ARG A 165 7.53 -2.84 21.69
CA ARG A 165 6.48 -3.22 22.65
C ARG A 165 5.63 -4.36 22.13
N ALA A 166 5.16 -4.25 20.88
CA ALA A 166 4.47 -5.33 20.19
C ALA A 166 5.42 -6.49 19.85
N GLY A 167 6.73 -6.25 19.90
CA GLY A 167 7.75 -7.22 19.53
C GLY A 167 7.69 -7.54 18.04
N GLN A 168 7.52 -6.53 17.19
CA GLN A 168 7.41 -6.72 15.73
C GLN A 168 8.38 -5.82 14.99
N ILE A 169 8.91 -6.35 13.89
CA ILE A 169 9.66 -5.59 12.89
C ILE A 169 9.04 -5.82 11.52
N ALA A 170 8.89 -4.74 10.77
CA ALA A 170 8.46 -4.75 9.38
C ALA A 170 9.43 -3.91 8.55
N VAL A 171 9.97 -4.48 7.47
CA VAL A 171 10.88 -3.79 6.56
C VAL A 171 10.45 -3.96 5.11
N SER A 172 10.67 -2.92 4.30
CA SER A 172 10.54 -2.95 2.86
C SER A 172 11.91 -2.77 2.23
N LEU A 173 12.26 -3.67 1.30
CA LEU A 173 13.55 -3.75 0.66
C LEU A 173 13.43 -3.53 -0.84
N ASN A 174 14.42 -2.85 -1.42
CA ASN A 174 14.55 -2.65 -2.84
C ASN A 174 16.02 -2.75 -3.28
N GLY A 175 16.24 -3.44 -4.40
CA GLY A 175 17.53 -3.47 -5.10
C GLY A 175 18.53 -4.53 -4.66
N PHE A 176 18.27 -5.31 -3.60
CA PHE A 176 19.19 -6.37 -3.21
C PHE A 176 19.12 -7.56 -4.18
N ASP A 177 20.28 -8.13 -4.50
CA ASP A 177 20.45 -9.25 -5.44
C ASP A 177 21.68 -10.07 -5.00
N PRO A 178 21.57 -10.89 -3.93
CA PRO A 178 22.67 -11.71 -3.46
C PRO A 178 23.07 -12.75 -4.54
N ALA A 179 24.38 -13.00 -4.70
CA ALA A 179 24.86 -14.00 -5.64
C ALA A 179 24.45 -15.42 -5.22
N GLU A 180 24.61 -16.40 -6.12
CA GLU A 180 24.33 -17.81 -5.80
C GLU A 180 25.17 -18.28 -4.59
N GLY A 181 24.49 -18.84 -3.59
CA GLY A 181 25.10 -19.24 -2.32
C GLY A 181 25.16 -18.15 -1.25
N GLN A 182 24.80 -16.90 -1.59
CA GLN A 182 24.66 -15.82 -0.62
C GLN A 182 23.20 -15.61 -0.21
N ALA A 183 23.01 -15.01 0.96
CA ALA A 183 21.71 -14.55 1.45
C ALA A 183 21.84 -13.14 2.03
N THR A 184 20.77 -12.36 1.93
CA THR A 184 20.70 -11.04 2.56
C THR A 184 20.41 -11.24 4.05
N GLU A 185 21.21 -10.64 4.92
CA GLU A 185 21.04 -10.71 6.37
C GLU A 185 20.83 -9.32 6.96
N LEU A 186 19.86 -9.21 7.88
CA LEU A 186 19.56 -7.99 8.62
C LEU A 186 20.25 -8.03 9.98
N TRP A 187 20.83 -6.91 10.38
CA TRP A 187 21.54 -6.75 11.65
C TRP A 187 21.01 -5.55 12.41
N VAL A 188 20.99 -5.65 13.74
CA VAL A 188 20.97 -4.49 14.63
C VAL A 188 22.38 -4.23 15.16
N VAL A 189 22.80 -2.97 15.13
CA VAL A 189 24.09 -2.49 15.61
C VAL A 189 23.81 -1.50 16.75
N PRO A 190 23.89 -1.94 18.02
CA PRO A 190 23.74 -1.04 19.16
C PRO A 190 24.82 0.04 19.18
N ASP A 191 24.53 1.19 19.79
CA ASP A 191 25.53 2.26 19.94
C ASP A 191 26.75 1.77 20.72
N GLY A 192 27.93 1.75 20.07
CA GLY A 192 29.17 1.22 20.62
C GLY A 192 29.17 -0.30 20.91
N GLY A 193 28.15 -1.04 20.48
CA GLY A 193 27.98 -2.47 20.69
C GLY A 193 28.40 -3.33 19.49
N ALA A 194 28.40 -4.65 19.68
CA ALA A 194 28.61 -5.60 18.59
C ALA A 194 27.31 -5.80 17.78
N PRO A 195 27.38 -5.93 16.44
CA PRO A 195 26.23 -6.29 15.63
C PRO A 195 25.59 -7.61 16.07
N GLN A 196 24.27 -7.67 16.01
CA GLN A 196 23.48 -8.88 16.29
C GLN A 196 22.58 -9.16 15.10
N SER A 197 22.56 -10.42 14.67
CA SER A 197 21.70 -10.86 13.57
C SER A 197 20.23 -10.77 13.98
N LEU A 198 19.41 -10.18 13.10
CA LEU A 198 17.95 -10.24 13.13
C LEU A 198 17.40 -11.29 12.14
N GLY A 199 18.31 -12.02 11.48
CA GLY A 199 18.01 -13.12 10.57
C GLY A 199 18.11 -12.76 9.09
N LEU A 200 17.96 -13.80 8.28
CA LEU A 200 17.94 -13.70 6.83
C LEU A 200 16.63 -13.07 6.34
N ILE A 201 16.74 -12.18 5.36
CA ILE A 201 15.65 -11.40 4.78
C ILE A 201 15.61 -11.64 3.26
N PRO A 202 14.44 -11.47 2.60
CA PRO A 202 14.35 -11.59 1.15
C PRO A 202 15.17 -10.51 0.44
N ALA A 203 15.52 -10.76 -0.82
CA ALA A 203 16.25 -9.80 -1.66
C ALA A 203 15.41 -8.56 -2.05
N GLY A 204 14.08 -8.63 -1.92
CA GLY A 204 13.19 -7.51 -2.20
C GLY A 204 11.78 -7.71 -1.66
N GLY A 205 10.98 -6.65 -1.70
CA GLY A 205 9.60 -6.67 -1.22
C GLY A 205 9.51 -6.37 0.27
N THR A 206 8.51 -6.95 0.95
CA THR A 206 8.28 -6.72 2.38
C THR A 206 8.64 -7.95 3.19
N PHE A 207 9.22 -7.73 4.37
CA PHE A 207 9.52 -8.76 5.36
C PHE A 207 9.01 -8.31 6.73
N GLU A 208 8.27 -9.20 7.40
CA GLU A 208 7.74 -8.95 8.73
C GLU A 208 7.99 -10.16 9.63
N ARG A 209 8.35 -9.91 10.90
CA ARG A 209 8.58 -10.97 11.89
C ARG A 209 8.38 -10.46 13.31
N GLU A 210 8.04 -11.38 14.20
CA GLU A 210 8.11 -11.20 15.65
C GLU A 210 9.57 -11.18 16.14
N LEU A 211 9.88 -10.31 17.09
CA LEU A 211 11.17 -10.14 17.74
C LEU A 211 11.21 -10.87 19.08
N THR A 212 12.34 -11.47 19.39
CA THR A 212 12.64 -12.01 20.73
C THR A 212 12.88 -10.89 21.73
N GLU A 213 12.82 -11.22 23.03
CA GLU A 213 13.10 -10.26 24.11
C GLU A 213 14.51 -9.66 24.00
N ALA A 214 15.50 -10.46 23.62
CA ALA A 214 16.88 -10.01 23.47
C ALA A 214 17.04 -9.03 22.28
N GLU A 215 16.40 -9.33 21.14
CA GLU A 215 16.42 -8.44 19.97
C GLU A 215 15.71 -7.11 20.26
N ARG A 216 14.56 -7.16 20.95
CA ARG A 216 13.83 -5.97 21.42
C ARG A 216 14.69 -5.05 22.28
N ALA A 217 15.52 -5.62 23.17
CA ALA A 217 16.39 -4.85 24.04
C ALA A 217 17.52 -4.12 23.28
N SER A 218 17.91 -4.62 22.10
CA SER A 218 18.92 -4.01 21.23
C SER A 218 18.35 -2.98 20.25
N LEU A 219 17.05 -3.09 19.94
CA LEU A 219 16.33 -2.19 19.04
C LEU A 219 15.81 -0.96 19.79
N VAL A 220 16.71 -0.05 20.09
CA VAL A 220 16.45 1.21 20.80
C VAL A 220 16.84 2.42 19.95
N GLU A 221 16.36 3.61 20.31
CA GLU A 221 16.83 4.85 19.71
C GLU A 221 18.35 5.00 19.87
N GLY A 222 19.04 5.35 18.78
CA GLY A 222 20.50 5.45 18.73
C GLY A 222 21.22 4.18 18.25
N ALA A 223 20.56 3.01 18.27
CA ALA A 223 21.03 1.85 17.52
C ALA A 223 20.85 2.06 16.01
N SER A 224 21.52 1.26 15.19
CA SER A 224 21.39 1.27 13.73
C SER A 224 20.95 -0.10 13.21
N LEU A 225 20.26 -0.13 12.07
CA LEU A 225 20.13 -1.34 11.28
C LEU A 225 21.21 -1.37 10.21
N ALA A 226 21.67 -2.56 9.85
CA ALA A 226 22.61 -2.78 8.76
C ALA A 226 22.20 -4.01 7.93
N VAL A 227 22.61 -4.05 6.67
CA VAL A 227 22.35 -5.16 5.75
C VAL A 227 23.64 -5.64 5.09
N THR A 228 23.84 -6.95 5.01
CA THR A 228 25.01 -7.58 4.37
C THR A 228 24.58 -8.73 3.45
N TYR A 229 25.50 -9.19 2.59
CA TYR A 229 25.38 -10.47 1.90
C TYR A 229 26.26 -11.51 2.59
N GLU A 230 25.64 -12.54 3.15
CA GLU A 230 26.31 -13.56 3.94
C GLU A 230 26.28 -14.91 3.23
N ASP A 231 27.24 -15.79 3.54
CA ASP A 231 27.20 -17.16 3.05
C ASP A 231 26.01 -17.90 3.68
N ALA A 232 25.04 -18.28 2.84
CA ALA A 232 23.79 -18.90 3.27
C ALA A 232 23.99 -20.24 3.99
N SER A 233 25.13 -20.91 3.81
CA SER A 233 25.46 -22.18 4.47
C SER A 233 25.94 -22.02 5.91
N THR A 234 26.35 -20.80 6.30
CA THR A 234 26.91 -20.50 7.63
C THR A 234 26.08 -19.51 8.44
N ALA A 235 25.07 -18.89 7.83
CA ALA A 235 24.15 -17.98 8.50
C ALA A 235 23.06 -18.71 9.33
N PRO A 236 22.54 -18.09 10.41
CA PRO A 236 23.01 -16.84 11.01
C PRO A 236 24.27 -17.08 11.86
N HIS A 237 25.21 -16.14 11.85
CA HIS A 237 26.44 -16.19 12.64
C HIS A 237 26.58 -14.96 13.55
N ALA A 238 27.61 -14.94 14.41
CA ALA A 238 27.67 -14.03 15.56
C ALA A 238 28.03 -12.57 15.22
N ALA A 239 28.56 -12.31 14.03
CA ALA A 239 28.95 -10.97 13.57
C ALA A 239 29.11 -10.97 12.04
N PRO A 240 28.82 -9.87 11.33
CA PRO A 240 28.92 -9.77 9.88
C PRO A 240 30.19 -10.40 9.31
N GLY A 241 30.03 -11.33 8.36
CA GLY A 241 31.12 -12.00 7.67
C GLY A 241 31.58 -11.23 6.44
N SER A 242 30.73 -10.33 5.94
CA SER A 242 30.95 -9.50 4.75
C SER A 242 30.83 -8.00 5.05
N ASP A 243 31.17 -7.19 4.05
CA ASP A 243 31.00 -5.74 4.10
C ASP A 243 29.53 -5.34 4.23
N ILE A 244 29.29 -4.25 4.96
CA ILE A 244 27.97 -3.66 5.13
C ILE A 244 27.59 -2.93 3.84
N LEU A 245 26.43 -3.29 3.27
CA LEU A 245 25.91 -2.70 2.04
C LEU A 245 25.21 -1.36 2.30
N VAL A 246 24.37 -1.34 3.33
CA VAL A 246 23.65 -0.15 3.80
C VAL A 246 23.52 -0.18 5.32
N ILE A 247 23.55 1.00 5.94
CA ILE A 247 23.39 1.19 7.38
C ILE A 247 22.64 2.48 7.66
N GLY A 248 21.85 2.50 8.74
CA GLY A 248 21.02 3.66 9.08
C GLY A 248 20.49 3.58 10.50
N GLY A 249 20.41 4.74 11.15
CA GLY A 249 20.00 4.86 12.55
C GLY A 249 18.52 4.61 12.76
N LEU A 250 18.19 4.11 13.94
CA LEU A 250 16.83 4.00 14.46
C LEU A 250 16.43 5.29 15.16
N THR A 251 15.32 5.87 14.72
CA THR A 251 14.77 7.12 15.26
C THR A 251 13.39 6.88 15.85
N ARG A 252 13.10 7.42 17.04
CA ARG A 252 11.78 7.33 17.66
C ARG A 252 10.77 8.22 16.94
N ILE A 253 9.53 7.74 16.80
CA ILE A 253 8.38 8.50 16.28
C ILE A 253 7.26 8.66 17.31
#